data_AF-I0KBZ9-F1
#
_entry.id   AF-I0KBZ9-F1
#
_cell.length_a   1.000
_cell.length_b   1.000
_cell.length_c   1.000
_cell.angle_alpha   90.00
_cell.angle_beta   90.00
_cell.angle_gamma   90.00
#
_symmetry.space_group_name_H-M   'P 1'
#
loop_
_entity.id
_entity.type
_entity.pdbx_description
1 polymer ?
#
loop_
_entity_poly.entity_id
_entity_poly.type
_entity_poly.pdbx_seq_one_letter_code
_entity_poly.pdbx_strand_id
1 'polypeptide(L)'
;MLFDPAAVTDLTQPQVKQAVGVALETPVDGVICPPNSDLLDVLPCIKPGTHYHLASAGLWAMHELLFHLLALTGPARVTLATWSMSETAVRQLVRGLDAGVITSLHALLDGRVRVRTPEVLAFLTCQAARVRITANHAKVTVIENETWQIAVVSSANFTNNPRYEASVVAVDAQAAQLHRQWIDAELRKAHPLT
;
A
#
# COMPACT_ATOMS: atom_id res chain seq x y z
N MET A 1 -18.47 23.08 -18.87
CA MET A 1 -17.05 23.51 -18.80
C MET A 1 -16.19 22.26 -18.86
N LEU A 2 -15.27 22.17 -19.82
CA LEU A 2 -14.61 20.90 -20.19
C LEU A 2 -13.33 20.58 -19.39
N PHE A 3 -12.84 21.47 -18.53
CA PHE A 3 -11.65 21.23 -17.70
C PHE A 3 -11.77 21.95 -16.35
N ASP A 4 -11.66 21.19 -15.27
CA ASP A 4 -11.46 21.72 -13.92
C ASP A 4 -9.95 21.95 -13.71
N PRO A 5 -9.47 23.21 -13.58
CA PRO A 5 -8.06 23.52 -13.34
C PRO A 5 -7.51 22.83 -12.09
N ALA A 6 -8.35 22.61 -11.06
CA ALA A 6 -7.95 21.95 -9.83
C ALA A 6 -7.61 20.46 -10.05
N ALA A 7 -8.23 19.84 -11.06
CA ALA A 7 -7.93 18.45 -11.43
C ALA A 7 -6.56 18.32 -12.13
N VAL A 8 -6.04 19.38 -12.74
CA VAL A 8 -4.71 19.37 -13.40
C VAL A 8 -3.61 19.53 -12.35
N THR A 9 -3.80 20.40 -11.37
CA THR A 9 -2.83 20.61 -10.29
C THR A 9 -2.59 19.34 -9.47
N ASP A 10 -3.65 18.57 -9.18
CA ASP A 10 -3.56 17.29 -8.46
C ASP A 10 -2.66 16.28 -9.16
N LEU A 11 -2.52 16.32 -10.49
CA LEU A 11 -1.79 15.30 -11.25
C LEU A 11 -0.30 15.62 -11.45
N THR A 12 0.15 16.82 -11.07
CA THR A 12 1.49 17.31 -11.41
C THR A 12 2.40 17.45 -10.19
N GLN A 13 1.84 17.79 -9.03
CA GLN A 13 2.59 17.93 -7.79
C GLN A 13 1.68 17.71 -6.57
N PRO A 14 2.22 17.20 -5.44
CA PRO A 14 1.50 17.19 -4.18
C PRO A 14 1.05 18.61 -3.81
N GLN A 15 -0.19 18.76 -3.33
CA GLN A 15 -0.73 20.06 -2.95
C GLN A 15 -0.03 20.64 -1.70
N VAL A 16 0.46 19.77 -0.82
CA VAL A 16 1.22 20.14 0.38
C VAL A 16 2.66 19.67 0.24
N LYS A 17 3.61 20.60 0.40
CA LYS A 17 5.05 20.36 0.31
C LYS A 17 5.70 20.45 1.69
N GLN A 18 5.56 19.39 2.48
CA GLN A 18 6.14 19.25 3.82
C GLN A 18 6.73 17.83 3.99
N ALA A 19 7.37 17.57 5.12
CA ALA A 19 7.90 16.24 5.47
C ALA A 19 7.53 15.91 6.91
N VAL A 20 7.22 14.65 7.18
CA VAL A 20 6.95 14.10 8.51
C VAL A 20 7.79 12.85 8.73
N GLY A 21 8.17 12.58 9.97
CA GLY A 21 8.92 11.39 10.34
C GLY A 21 8.78 11.09 11.84
N VAL A 22 8.89 9.82 12.18
CA VAL A 22 8.95 9.33 13.56
C VAL A 22 10.18 8.43 13.70
N ALA A 23 10.89 8.53 14.81
CA ALA A 23 11.97 7.60 15.16
C ALA A 23 11.40 6.50 16.05
N LEU A 24 11.67 5.24 15.71
CA LEU A 24 11.24 4.07 16.47
C LEU A 24 12.45 3.20 16.80
N GLU A 25 12.58 2.80 18.06
CA GLU A 25 13.55 1.80 18.51
C GLU A 25 12.84 0.45 18.62
N THR A 26 13.00 -0.40 17.61
CA THR A 26 12.33 -1.70 17.53
C THR A 26 13.32 -2.77 17.11
N PRO A 27 13.16 -4.02 17.59
CA PRO A 27 13.88 -5.17 17.05
C PRO A 27 13.73 -5.25 15.52
N VAL A 28 14.87 -5.33 14.84
CA VAL A 28 14.94 -5.51 13.39
C VAL A 28 15.30 -6.95 13.10
N ASP A 29 14.48 -7.60 12.28
CA ASP A 29 14.78 -8.91 11.71
C ASP A 29 14.93 -8.78 10.19
N GLY A 30 16.00 -9.35 9.64
CA GLY A 30 16.39 -9.15 8.25
C GLY A 30 16.47 -10.45 7.49
N VAL A 31 15.76 -10.55 6.37
CA VAL A 31 15.74 -11.75 5.53
C VAL A 31 16.06 -11.40 4.08
N ILE A 32 17.12 -12.02 3.55
CA ILE A 32 17.47 -11.99 2.13
C ILE A 32 16.90 -13.24 1.48
N CYS A 33 16.06 -13.07 0.47
CA CYS A 33 15.27 -14.18 -0.06
C CYS A 33 16.07 -14.93 -1.13
N PRO A 34 16.37 -16.22 -0.94
CA PRO A 34 17.07 -17.01 -1.94
C PRO A 34 16.17 -17.25 -3.18
N PRO A 35 16.75 -17.61 -4.33
CA PRO A 35 15.97 -17.99 -5.51
C PRO A 35 14.99 -19.12 -5.19
N ASN A 36 13.77 -19.06 -5.74
CA ASN A 36 12.68 -20.05 -5.55
C ASN A 36 12.16 -20.20 -4.10
N SER A 37 12.26 -19.17 -3.27
CA SER A 37 11.58 -19.13 -1.96
C SER A 37 10.21 -18.48 -2.06
N ASP A 38 9.23 -19.02 -1.35
CA ASP A 38 7.89 -18.45 -1.24
C ASP A 38 7.77 -17.57 0.03
N LEU A 39 6.75 -16.71 0.07
CA LEU A 39 6.51 -15.83 1.22
C LEU A 39 6.33 -16.59 2.55
N LEU A 40 5.80 -17.82 2.50
CA LEU A 40 5.65 -18.66 3.68
C LEU A 40 7.00 -19.13 4.24
N ASP A 41 8.00 -19.33 3.39
CA ASP A 41 9.35 -19.72 3.81
C ASP A 41 10.08 -18.54 4.47
N VAL A 42 9.88 -17.34 3.91
CA VAL A 42 10.61 -16.13 4.28
C VAL A 42 9.98 -15.43 5.49
N LEU A 43 8.65 -15.39 5.56
CA LEU A 43 7.89 -14.71 6.60
C LEU A 43 6.76 -15.62 7.12
N PRO A 44 7.08 -16.76 7.78
CA PRO A 44 6.08 -17.74 8.24
C PRO A 44 5.19 -17.21 9.36
N CYS A 45 5.68 -16.26 10.15
CA CYS A 45 4.95 -15.62 11.22
C CYS A 45 5.43 -14.18 11.42
N ILE A 46 4.63 -13.39 12.12
CA ILE A 46 4.96 -12.02 12.48
C ILE A 46 4.74 -11.79 13.97
N LYS A 47 5.53 -10.91 14.57
CA LYS A 47 5.46 -10.56 15.99
C LYS A 47 5.19 -9.06 16.15
N PRO A 48 4.26 -8.66 17.04
CA PRO A 48 4.09 -7.25 17.39
C PRO A 48 5.41 -6.58 17.83
N GLY A 49 5.62 -5.34 17.41
CA GLY A 49 6.82 -4.56 17.71
C GLY A 49 8.07 -4.96 16.92
N THR A 50 7.95 -5.83 15.90
CA THR A 50 9.09 -6.27 15.08
C THR A 50 9.03 -5.68 13.67
N HIS A 51 10.18 -5.28 13.13
CA HIS A 51 10.32 -4.79 11.76
C HIS A 51 11.06 -5.84 10.92
N TYR A 52 10.40 -6.33 9.86
CA TYR A 52 10.96 -7.32 8.94
C TYR A 52 11.45 -6.65 7.67
N HIS A 53 12.75 -6.72 7.41
CA HIS A 53 13.37 -6.21 6.19
C HIS A 53 13.50 -7.33 5.18
N LEU A 54 12.79 -7.19 4.06
CA LEU A 54 12.71 -8.18 3.00
C LEU A 54 13.31 -7.63 1.71
N ALA A 55 14.10 -8.44 1.03
CA ALA A 55 14.56 -8.14 -0.33
C ALA A 55 14.33 -9.35 -1.24
N SER A 56 13.68 -9.14 -2.38
CA SER A 56 13.38 -10.21 -3.34
C SER A 56 13.73 -9.78 -4.76
N ALA A 57 14.08 -10.76 -5.61
CA ALA A 57 14.38 -10.56 -7.03
C ALA A 57 13.13 -10.76 -7.89
N GLY A 58 12.05 -10.03 -7.59
CA GLY A 58 10.77 -10.17 -8.29
C GLY A 58 10.05 -11.50 -8.01
N LEU A 59 10.32 -12.13 -6.86
CA LEU A 59 9.70 -13.39 -6.45
C LEU A 59 8.21 -13.24 -6.13
N TRP A 60 7.80 -12.06 -5.67
CA TRP A 60 6.39 -11.72 -5.41
C TRP A 60 6.13 -10.25 -5.68
N ALA A 61 4.87 -9.94 -5.94
CA ALA A 61 4.35 -8.58 -6.04
C ALA A 61 3.79 -8.09 -4.69
N MET A 62 3.56 -6.78 -4.56
CA MET A 62 3.05 -6.20 -3.32
C MET A 62 1.67 -6.73 -2.90
N HIS A 63 0.80 -7.08 -3.85
CA HIS A 63 -0.50 -7.66 -3.53
C HIS A 63 -0.37 -9.08 -2.96
N GLU A 64 0.62 -9.86 -3.38
CA GLU A 64 0.89 -11.19 -2.82
C GLU A 64 1.37 -11.08 -1.38
N LEU A 65 2.28 -10.14 -1.09
CA LEU A 65 2.69 -9.83 0.29
C LEU A 65 1.49 -9.36 1.15
N LEU A 66 0.62 -8.51 0.61
CA LEU A 66 -0.61 -8.10 1.30
C LEU A 66 -1.49 -9.29 1.67
N PHE A 67 -1.80 -10.17 0.71
CA PHE A 67 -2.67 -11.33 0.98
C PHE A 67 -2.01 -12.34 1.92
N HIS A 68 -0.68 -12.49 1.87
CA HIS A 68 0.08 -13.27 2.84
C HIS A 68 -0.09 -12.71 4.26
N LEU A 69 0.05 -11.40 4.44
CA LEU A 69 -0.15 -10.75 5.74
C LEU A 69 -1.59 -10.86 6.23
N LEU A 70 -2.59 -10.74 5.35
CA LEU A 70 -4.01 -10.96 5.69
C LEU A 70 -4.29 -12.41 6.10
N ALA A 71 -3.60 -13.39 5.49
CA ALA A 71 -3.72 -14.79 5.90
C ALA A 71 -3.17 -15.03 7.33
N LEU A 72 -2.12 -14.29 7.73
CA LEU A 72 -1.54 -14.36 9.07
C LEU A 72 -2.35 -13.58 10.13
N THR A 73 -3.00 -12.48 9.74
CA THR A 73 -3.61 -11.51 10.68
C THR A 73 -5.14 -11.54 10.71
N GLY A 74 -5.77 -12.13 9.69
CA GLY A 74 -7.20 -12.13 9.48
C GLY A 74 -7.72 -10.91 8.71
N PRO A 75 -9.05 -10.78 8.59
CA PRO A 75 -9.68 -9.66 7.89
C PRO A 75 -9.25 -8.30 8.43
N ALA A 76 -9.01 -7.34 7.54
CA ALA A 76 -8.51 -6.02 7.92
C ALA A 76 -8.92 -4.91 6.96
N ARG A 77 -8.87 -3.67 7.47
CA ARG A 77 -8.89 -2.46 6.66
C ARG A 77 -7.54 -2.32 5.98
N VAL A 78 -7.55 -1.99 4.68
CA VAL A 78 -6.36 -1.77 3.88
C VAL A 78 -6.33 -0.32 3.38
N THR A 79 -5.26 0.39 3.68
CA THR A 79 -4.97 1.72 3.14
C THR A 79 -3.68 1.66 2.34
N LEU A 80 -3.72 2.00 1.05
CA LEU A 80 -2.56 1.93 0.18
C LEU A 80 -2.29 3.25 -0.54
N ALA A 81 -1.02 3.51 -0.77
CA ALA A 81 -0.53 4.51 -1.71
C ALA A 81 0.38 3.79 -2.70
N THR A 82 0.10 3.91 -4.00
CA THR A 82 0.98 3.32 -5.03
C THR A 82 1.00 4.16 -6.29
N TRP A 83 2.15 4.14 -6.97
CA TRP A 83 2.32 4.91 -8.20
C TRP A 83 1.77 4.20 -9.43
N SER A 84 1.75 2.86 -9.42
CA SER A 84 1.17 2.10 -10.52
C SER A 84 0.54 0.81 -10.01
N MET A 85 -0.37 0.27 -10.81
CA MET A 85 -1.13 -0.90 -10.42
C MET A 85 -1.52 -1.71 -11.66
N SER A 86 -1.39 -3.03 -11.59
CA SER A 86 -1.80 -3.95 -12.65
C SER A 86 -3.27 -4.31 -12.51
N GLU A 87 -3.89 -4.76 -13.60
CA GLU A 87 -5.25 -5.31 -13.58
C GLU A 87 -5.38 -6.49 -12.61
N THR A 88 -4.39 -7.39 -12.62
CA THR A 88 -4.34 -8.55 -11.71
C THR A 88 -4.44 -8.12 -10.25
N ALA A 89 -3.67 -7.11 -9.84
CA ALA A 89 -3.68 -6.60 -8.48
C ALA A 89 -5.05 -6.04 -8.09
N VAL A 90 -5.69 -5.26 -8.98
CA VAL A 90 -7.04 -4.73 -8.71
C VAL A 90 -8.07 -5.84 -8.59
N ARG A 91 -8.05 -6.82 -9.49
CA ARG A 91 -8.98 -7.95 -9.44
C ARG A 91 -8.84 -8.74 -8.14
N GLN A 92 -7.62 -8.93 -7.65
CA GLN A 92 -7.40 -9.58 -6.36
C GLN A 92 -7.87 -8.72 -5.20
N LEU A 93 -7.59 -7.41 -5.19
CA LEU A 93 -8.11 -6.50 -4.16
C LEU A 93 -9.63 -6.50 -4.08
N VAL A 94 -10.32 -6.46 -5.23
CA VAL A 94 -11.79 -6.53 -5.28
C VAL A 94 -12.31 -7.89 -4.81
N ARG A 95 -11.70 -9.00 -5.25
CA ARG A 95 -12.04 -10.32 -4.71
C ARG A 95 -11.84 -10.40 -3.20
N GLY A 96 -10.81 -9.72 -2.68
CA GLY A 96 -10.55 -9.63 -1.25
C GLY A 96 -11.65 -8.86 -0.49
N LEU A 97 -12.19 -7.80 -1.09
CA LEU A 97 -13.37 -7.08 -0.59
C LEU A 97 -14.61 -7.98 -0.60
N ASP A 98 -14.89 -8.64 -1.74
CA ASP A 98 -16.04 -9.53 -1.90
C ASP A 98 -16.01 -10.71 -0.92
N ALA A 99 -14.83 -11.26 -0.65
CA ALA A 99 -14.62 -12.35 0.30
C ALA A 99 -14.60 -11.89 1.77
N GLY A 100 -14.66 -10.57 2.03
CA GLY A 100 -14.60 -10.01 3.38
C GLY A 100 -13.24 -10.10 4.06
N VAL A 101 -12.17 -10.52 3.37
CA VAL A 101 -10.80 -10.52 3.91
C VAL A 101 -10.19 -9.11 3.90
N ILE A 102 -10.64 -8.25 3.00
CA ILE A 102 -10.43 -6.81 3.08
C ILE A 102 -11.77 -6.20 3.51
N THR A 103 -11.81 -5.61 4.70
CA THR A 103 -13.07 -5.05 5.24
C THR A 103 -13.38 -3.66 4.70
N SER A 104 -12.34 -2.92 4.30
CA SER A 104 -12.45 -1.62 3.65
C SER A 104 -11.15 -1.29 2.92
N LEU A 105 -11.25 -0.69 1.74
CA LEU A 105 -10.10 -0.34 0.91
C LEU A 105 -10.05 1.17 0.63
N HIS A 106 -8.92 1.77 0.97
CA HIS A 106 -8.60 3.19 0.74
C HIS A 106 -7.37 3.26 -0.17
N ALA A 107 -7.46 3.89 -1.35
CA ALA A 107 -6.40 3.88 -2.35
C ALA A 107 -6.01 5.29 -2.82
N LEU A 108 -4.74 5.65 -2.61
CA LEU A 108 -4.12 6.86 -3.17
C LEU A 108 -3.24 6.48 -4.37
N LEU A 109 -3.62 6.95 -5.55
CA LEU A 109 -3.05 6.51 -6.82
C LEU A 109 -2.42 7.68 -7.59
N ASP A 110 -1.45 7.37 -8.45
CA ASP A 110 -0.87 8.36 -9.37
C ASP A 110 -1.71 8.55 -10.64
N GLY A 111 -1.58 9.72 -11.26
CA GLY A 111 -2.18 10.04 -12.56
C GLY A 111 -1.87 9.02 -13.66
N ARG A 112 -0.72 8.33 -13.59
CA ARG A 112 -0.38 7.27 -14.56
C ARG A 112 -1.35 6.10 -14.59
N VAL A 113 -2.00 5.77 -13.46
CA VAL A 113 -3.00 4.68 -13.42
C VAL A 113 -4.18 5.02 -14.31
N ARG A 114 -4.62 6.29 -14.30
CA ARG A 114 -5.73 6.78 -15.14
C ARG A 114 -5.45 6.65 -16.63
N VAL A 115 -4.19 6.82 -17.03
CA VAL A 115 -3.79 6.79 -18.45
C VAL A 115 -3.61 5.35 -18.94
N ARG A 116 -3.02 4.48 -18.12
CA ARG A 116 -2.65 3.13 -18.56
C ARG A 116 -3.79 2.12 -18.46
N THR A 117 -4.65 2.25 -17.46
CA THR A 117 -5.68 1.24 -17.14
C THR A 117 -6.98 1.90 -16.63
N PRO A 118 -7.66 2.72 -17.46
CA PRO A 118 -8.84 3.49 -17.06
C PRO A 118 -10.02 2.62 -16.63
N GLU A 119 -10.26 1.49 -17.31
CA GLU A 119 -11.35 0.56 -16.97
C GLU A 119 -11.13 -0.10 -15.59
N VAL A 120 -9.87 -0.47 -15.32
CA VAL A 120 -9.47 -1.08 -14.06
C VAL A 120 -9.58 -0.08 -12.90
N LEU A 121 -9.22 1.18 -13.14
CA LEU A 121 -9.40 2.26 -12.18
C LEU A 121 -10.87 2.52 -11.88
N ALA A 122 -11.73 2.54 -12.91
CA ALA A 122 -13.16 2.68 -12.74
C ALA A 122 -13.74 1.52 -11.90
N PHE A 123 -13.32 0.29 -12.19
CA PHE A 123 -13.72 -0.89 -11.43
C PHE A 123 -13.31 -0.80 -9.96
N LEU A 124 -12.07 -0.42 -9.67
CA LEU A 124 -11.62 -0.22 -8.29
C LEU A 124 -12.44 0.90 -7.58
N THR A 125 -12.71 2.00 -8.28
CA THR A 125 -13.42 3.15 -7.72
C THR A 125 -14.84 2.81 -7.30
N CYS A 126 -15.49 1.87 -8.00
CA CYS A 126 -16.83 1.40 -7.63
C CYS A 126 -16.86 0.52 -6.38
N GLN A 127 -15.74 -0.14 -6.03
CA GLN A 127 -15.67 -1.16 -4.97
C GLN A 127 -14.95 -0.66 -3.71
N ALA A 128 -13.90 0.15 -3.89
CA ALA A 128 -13.14 0.70 -2.79
C ALA A 128 -13.94 1.79 -2.05
N ALA A 129 -13.77 1.87 -0.73
CA ALA A 129 -14.42 2.88 0.08
C ALA A 129 -13.98 4.30 -0.31
N ARG A 130 -12.71 4.47 -0.67
CA ARG A 130 -12.16 5.74 -1.16
C ARG A 130 -11.04 5.52 -2.17
N VAL A 131 -11.08 6.28 -3.26
CA VAL A 131 -9.99 6.37 -4.25
C VAL A 131 -9.72 7.84 -4.55
N ARG A 132 -8.45 8.26 -4.48
CA ARG A 132 -8.02 9.58 -4.98
C ARG A 132 -6.83 9.42 -5.91
N ILE A 133 -6.80 10.25 -6.94
CA ILE A 133 -5.67 10.38 -7.85
C ILE A 133 -4.96 11.68 -7.52
N THR A 134 -3.65 11.62 -7.24
CA THR A 134 -2.79 12.78 -6.97
C THR A 134 -1.37 12.45 -7.47
N ALA A 135 -0.47 13.43 -7.56
CA ALA A 135 0.93 13.16 -7.85
C ALA A 135 1.56 12.37 -6.70
N ASN A 136 1.72 11.06 -6.88
CA ASN A 136 2.06 10.13 -5.81
C ASN A 136 3.10 9.12 -6.29
N HIS A 137 4.31 9.15 -5.71
CA HIS A 137 5.32 8.13 -5.95
C HIS A 137 5.54 7.18 -4.75
N ALA A 138 4.77 7.33 -3.68
CA ALA A 138 4.87 6.44 -2.52
C ALA A 138 4.41 5.02 -2.89
N LYS A 139 5.02 4.00 -2.25
CA LYS A 139 4.50 2.64 -2.21
C LYS A 139 4.42 2.20 -0.77
N VAL A 140 3.25 2.41 -0.20
CA VAL A 140 2.95 2.17 1.21
C VAL A 140 1.65 1.41 1.31
N THR A 141 1.58 0.43 2.20
CA THR A 141 0.35 -0.31 2.50
C THR A 141 0.22 -0.45 4.00
N VAL A 142 -0.92 -0.06 4.53
CA VAL A 142 -1.27 -0.17 5.94
C VAL A 142 -2.40 -1.18 6.07
N ILE A 143 -2.22 -2.13 6.98
CA ILE A 143 -3.17 -3.21 7.28
C ILE A 143 -3.53 -3.09 8.75
N GLU A 144 -4.82 -2.88 9.04
CA GLU A 144 -5.30 -2.63 10.39
C GLU A 144 -6.58 -3.40 10.69
N ASN A 145 -6.60 -4.08 11.83
CA ASN A 145 -7.81 -4.60 12.46
C ASN A 145 -7.77 -4.37 13.97
N GLU A 146 -8.64 -5.01 14.73
CA GLU A 146 -8.73 -4.84 16.18
C GLU A 146 -7.44 -5.26 16.92
N THR A 147 -6.66 -6.18 16.32
CA THR A 147 -5.49 -6.81 16.95
C THR A 147 -4.17 -6.36 16.32
N TRP A 148 -4.16 -6.11 15.02
CA TRP A 148 -2.95 -5.89 14.22
C TRP A 148 -2.93 -4.51 13.61
N GLN A 149 -1.76 -3.86 13.67
CA GLN A 149 -1.47 -2.60 13.01
C GLN A 149 -0.11 -2.76 12.31
N ILE A 150 -0.14 -2.78 10.99
CA ILE A 150 1.02 -3.10 10.17
C ILE A 150 1.19 -2.04 9.10
N ALA A 151 2.42 -1.55 8.93
CA ALA A 151 2.81 -0.71 7.82
C ALA A 151 3.85 -1.43 6.96
N VAL A 152 3.62 -1.44 5.66
CA VAL A 152 4.56 -1.95 4.67
C VAL A 152 5.04 -0.77 3.84
N VAL A 153 6.33 -0.46 3.93
CA VAL A 153 7.00 0.51 3.03
C VAL A 153 7.83 -0.30 2.05
N SER A 154 7.58 -0.09 0.75
CA SER A 154 8.20 -0.90 -0.29
C SER A 154 8.75 -0.04 -1.44
N SER A 155 9.69 -0.58 -2.20
CA SER A 155 9.99 -0.08 -3.54
C SER A 155 8.99 -0.60 -4.58
N ALA A 156 8.32 -1.71 -4.30
CA ALA A 156 7.42 -2.38 -5.23
C ALA A 156 6.07 -1.68 -5.34
N ASN A 157 5.59 -1.51 -6.57
CA ASN A 157 4.22 -1.08 -6.82
C ASN A 157 3.26 -2.29 -6.77
N PHE A 158 1.94 -2.05 -6.87
CA PHE A 158 0.95 -3.12 -7.02
C PHE A 158 0.94 -3.70 -8.45
N THR A 159 2.11 -4.15 -8.91
CA THR A 159 2.37 -4.68 -10.25
C THR A 159 3.31 -5.88 -10.15
N ASN A 160 3.28 -6.78 -11.13
CA ASN A 160 4.26 -7.86 -11.23
C ASN A 160 5.54 -7.28 -11.84
N ASN A 161 6.55 -7.02 -11.00
CA ASN A 161 7.84 -6.48 -11.42
C ASN A 161 8.93 -7.55 -11.20
N PRO A 162 9.60 -8.04 -12.26
CA PRO A 162 10.63 -9.09 -12.13
C PRO A 162 11.97 -8.57 -11.62
N ARG A 163 12.03 -7.34 -11.09
CA ARG A 163 13.25 -6.68 -10.63
C ARG A 163 13.42 -6.82 -9.13
N TYR A 164 14.61 -6.48 -8.64
CA TYR A 164 14.83 -6.38 -7.21
C TYR A 164 13.90 -5.37 -6.56
N GLU A 165 13.28 -5.78 -5.47
CA GLU A 165 12.42 -4.95 -4.63
C GLU A 165 12.82 -5.13 -3.17
N ALA A 166 12.78 -4.04 -2.41
CA ALA A 166 13.00 -4.01 -0.97
C ALA A 166 11.71 -3.59 -0.28
N SER A 167 11.39 -4.25 0.83
CA SER A 167 10.22 -3.95 1.64
C SER A 167 10.57 -4.01 3.12
N VAL A 168 9.96 -3.13 3.90
CA VAL A 168 9.99 -3.18 5.36
C VAL A 168 8.55 -3.40 5.82
N VAL A 169 8.31 -4.53 6.49
CA VAL A 169 7.05 -4.84 7.18
C VAL A 169 7.22 -4.47 8.64
N ALA A 170 6.68 -3.31 9.03
CA ALA A 170 6.67 -2.83 10.40
C ALA A 170 5.37 -3.26 11.08
N VAL A 171 5.46 -4.19 12.03
CA VAL A 171 4.32 -4.62 12.87
C VAL A 171 4.24 -3.69 14.08
N ASP A 172 4.04 -2.40 13.82
CA ASP A 172 4.11 -1.34 14.81
C ASP A 172 2.96 -0.33 14.62
N ALA A 173 2.33 -0.01 15.75
CA ALA A 173 1.17 0.88 15.81
C ALA A 173 1.50 2.31 15.36
N GLN A 174 2.65 2.84 15.78
CA GLN A 174 3.04 4.20 15.46
C GLN A 174 3.39 4.34 13.98
N ALA A 175 4.11 3.35 13.41
CA ALA A 175 4.40 3.29 11.99
C ALA A 175 3.12 3.21 11.15
N ALA A 176 2.19 2.31 11.51
CA ALA A 176 0.92 2.15 10.81
C ALA A 176 0.08 3.43 10.89
N GLN A 177 -0.04 4.03 12.08
CA GLN A 177 -0.77 5.26 12.29
C GLN A 177 -0.20 6.42 11.48
N LEU A 178 1.12 6.62 11.52
CA LEU A 178 1.79 7.67 10.75
C LEU A 178 1.43 7.55 9.27
N HIS A 179 1.60 6.36 8.69
CA HIS A 179 1.37 6.15 7.27
C HIS A 179 -0.11 6.29 6.88
N ARG A 180 -1.02 5.79 7.72
CA ARG A 180 -2.46 5.96 7.52
C ARG A 180 -2.86 7.43 7.56
N GLN A 181 -2.35 8.19 8.53
CA GLN A 181 -2.75 9.58 8.75
C GLN A 181 -2.50 10.44 7.52
N TRP A 182 -1.29 10.41 6.96
CA TRP A 182 -0.97 11.24 5.80
C TRP A 182 -1.73 10.80 4.55
N ILE A 183 -1.91 9.47 4.36
CA ILE A 183 -2.69 8.95 3.22
C ILE A 183 -4.16 9.38 3.35
N ASP A 184 -4.79 9.19 4.51
CA ASP A 184 -6.19 9.54 4.73
C ASP A 184 -6.45 11.05 4.68
N ALA A 185 -5.48 11.86 5.09
CA ALA A 185 -5.56 13.31 4.95
C ALA A 185 -5.45 13.73 3.47
N GLU A 186 -4.54 13.14 2.70
CA GLU A 186 -4.48 13.38 1.25
C GLU A 186 -5.76 12.87 0.57
N LEU A 187 -6.29 11.69 0.92
CA LEU A 187 -7.58 11.23 0.39
C LEU A 187 -8.74 12.22 0.64
N ARG A 188 -8.67 13.04 1.69
CA ARG A 188 -9.67 14.04 2.07
C ARG A 188 -9.40 15.46 1.55
N LYS A 189 -8.31 15.69 0.80
CA LYS A 189 -7.83 17.06 0.47
C LYS A 189 -7.55 17.91 1.71
N ALA A 190 -7.24 17.26 2.83
CA ALA A 190 -6.79 17.92 4.05
C ALA A 190 -5.25 18.08 3.99
N HIS A 191 -4.67 18.79 4.95
CA HIS A 191 -3.21 18.94 5.03
C HIS A 191 -2.61 17.60 5.49
N PRO A 192 -1.90 16.85 4.63
CA PRO A 192 -1.55 15.47 4.90
C PRO A 192 -0.35 15.28 5.82
N LEU A 193 0.41 16.34 6.08
CA LEU A 193 1.75 16.26 6.68
C LEU A 193 1.88 17.21 7.88
N THR A 194 0.77 17.47 8.57
CA THR A 194 0.67 18.28 9.79
C THR A 194 0.50 17.43 11.03
#